data_AF-K2QMX8-F1
#
_entry.id   AF-K2QMX8-F1
#
_cell.length_a   1.000
_cell.length_b   1.000
_cell.length_c   1.000
_cell.angle_alpha   90.00
_cell.angle_beta   90.00
_cell.angle_gamma   90.00
#
_symmetry.space_group_name_H-M   'P 1'
#
loop_
_entity.id
_entity.type
_entity.pdbx_description
1 polymer ?
#
loop_
_entity_poly.entity_id
_entity_poly.type
_entity_poly.pdbx_seq_one_letter_code
_entity_poly.pdbx_strand_id
1 'polypeptide(L)'
;MYWIFQVKNHQSNNMENTISKHHRNMAAFIHLSTFTKYIFPFGNFIFPMLLWFLNKEKHPFVDNNGKQALNFQISLLLYGFILGIIIIPVVLMAGWEFAELTNFWQYNGHNLDLNLSSIPSLGINIAILGIIVVLGVVLALVDILCTILATLRSNEGIEYKYPLSISFLK
;
A
#
# COMPACT_ATOMS: atom_id res chain seq x y z
N MET A 1 36.29 33.80 27.38
CA MET A 1 34.82 33.67 27.53
C MET A 1 34.12 33.46 26.17
N TYR A 2 34.28 34.35 25.19
CA TYR A 2 33.60 34.30 23.88
C TYR A 2 33.89 33.03 23.06
N TRP A 3 35.15 32.57 23.04
CA TRP A 3 35.55 31.36 22.31
C TRP A 3 34.92 30.07 22.88
N ILE A 4 34.80 29.99 24.21
CA ILE A 4 34.14 28.85 24.89
C ILE A 4 32.64 28.84 24.59
N PHE A 5 32.00 30.02 24.48
CA PHE A 5 30.59 30.15 24.11
C PHE A 5 30.34 29.72 22.66
N GLN A 6 31.21 30.12 21.73
CA GLN A 6 31.15 29.70 20.32
C GLN A 6 31.34 28.19 20.15
N VAL A 7 32.32 27.60 20.84
CA VAL A 7 32.54 26.14 20.80
C VAL A 7 31.35 25.39 21.40
N LYS A 8 30.78 25.88 22.51
CA LYS A 8 29.62 25.25 23.15
C LYS A 8 28.36 25.36 22.27
N ASN A 9 28.16 26.47 21.56
CA ASN A 9 27.08 26.63 20.58
C ASN A 9 27.30 25.75 19.34
N HIS A 10 28.53 25.63 18.86
CA HIS A 10 28.86 24.78 17.72
C HIS A 10 28.70 23.28 18.04
N GLN A 11 28.98 22.87 19.27
CA GLN A 11 28.74 21.52 19.79
C GLN A 11 27.24 21.27 20.09
N SER A 12 26.53 22.27 20.61
CA SER A 12 25.06 22.25 20.78
C SER A 12 24.35 22.03 19.44
N ASN A 13 24.71 22.79 18.40
CA ASN A 13 24.15 22.67 17.06
C ASN A 13 24.45 21.31 16.40
N ASN A 14 25.56 20.66 16.75
CA ASN A 14 25.90 19.33 16.25
C ASN A 14 25.16 18.20 17.00
N MET A 15 24.84 18.38 18.29
CA MET A 15 23.99 17.44 19.04
C MET A 15 22.51 17.54 18.64
N GLU A 16 22.03 18.75 18.31
CA GLU A 16 20.68 19.02 17.82
C GLU A 16 20.43 18.42 16.41
N ASN A 17 21.49 18.17 15.64
CA ASN A 17 21.44 17.57 14.30
C ASN A 17 21.31 16.03 14.28
N THR A 18 21.24 15.37 15.45
CA THR A 18 21.06 13.92 15.53
C THR A 18 19.59 13.59 15.80
N ILE A 19 18.96 12.82 14.93
CA ILE A 19 17.54 12.45 15.08
C ILE A 19 17.39 11.65 16.38
N SER A 20 16.67 12.20 17.35
CA SER A 20 16.46 11.57 18.66
C SER A 20 15.80 10.19 18.53
N LYS A 21 16.10 9.27 19.46
CA LYS A 21 15.47 7.93 19.50
C LYS A 21 13.93 8.03 19.51
N HIS A 22 13.38 9.04 20.17
CA HIS A 22 11.94 9.28 20.19
C HIS A 22 11.38 9.60 18.80
N HIS A 23 12.04 10.47 18.03
CA HIS A 23 11.63 10.80 16.67
C HIS A 23 11.74 9.61 15.71
N ARG A 24 12.80 8.80 15.84
CA ARG A 24 12.98 7.57 15.05
C ARG A 24 11.88 6.55 15.32
N ASN A 25 11.59 6.31 16.59
CA ASN A 25 10.52 5.41 17.00
C ASN A 25 9.16 5.92 16.52
N MET A 26 8.89 7.22 16.62
CA MET A 26 7.63 7.80 16.14
C MET A 26 7.48 7.62 14.62
N ALA A 27 8.51 7.90 13.84
CA ALA A 27 8.51 7.67 12.39
C ALA A 27 8.30 6.19 12.04
N ALA A 28 8.97 5.28 12.75
CA ALA A 28 8.76 3.84 12.56
C ALA A 28 7.33 3.42 12.91
N PHE A 29 6.74 3.95 13.99
CA PHE A 29 5.35 3.66 14.35
C PHE A 29 4.34 4.18 13.35
N ILE A 30 4.60 5.34 12.74
CA ILE A 30 3.76 5.85 11.65
C ILE A 30 3.69 4.82 10.52
N HIS A 31 4.83 4.34 10.00
CA HIS A 31 4.84 3.32 8.93
C HIS A 31 4.18 2.02 9.38
N LEU A 32 4.52 1.54 10.58
CA LEU A 32 3.98 0.30 11.12
C LEU A 32 2.45 0.36 11.31
N SER A 33 1.92 1.53 11.68
CA SER A 33 0.49 1.73 11.91
C SER A 33 -0.35 1.55 10.64
N THR A 34 0.25 1.55 9.45
CA THR A 34 -0.47 1.26 8.21
C THR A 34 -1.04 -0.17 8.20
N PHE A 35 -0.46 -1.12 8.93
CA PHE A 35 -0.97 -2.49 9.03
C PHE A 35 -2.26 -2.63 9.84
N THR A 36 -2.74 -1.56 10.49
CA THR A 36 -4.03 -1.58 11.19
C THR A 36 -5.22 -1.84 10.26
N LYS A 37 -5.06 -1.71 8.93
CA LYS A 37 -6.07 -2.15 7.93
C LYS A 37 -6.51 -3.61 8.07
N TYR A 38 -5.67 -4.47 8.64
CA TYR A 38 -6.00 -5.89 8.86
C TYR A 38 -6.94 -6.11 10.06
N ILE A 39 -7.12 -5.09 10.90
CA ILE A 39 -7.98 -5.14 12.09
C ILE A 39 -9.21 -4.24 11.87
N PHE A 40 -9.02 -3.04 11.33
CA PHE A 40 -10.06 -2.05 11.12
C PHE A 40 -10.11 -1.56 9.67
N PRO A 41 -11.30 -1.41 9.06
CA PRO A 41 -11.41 -0.84 7.73
C PRO A 41 -10.84 0.58 7.72
N PHE A 42 -10.10 0.94 6.66
CA PHE A 42 -9.39 2.21 6.52
C PHE A 42 -8.34 2.51 7.60
N GLY A 43 -7.97 1.54 8.44
CA GLY A 43 -6.96 1.72 9.49
C GLY A 43 -5.62 2.22 8.94
N ASN A 44 -5.24 1.76 7.74
CA ASN A 44 -4.01 2.19 7.07
C ASN A 44 -3.93 3.68 6.73
N PHE A 45 -5.03 4.43 6.85
CA PHE A 45 -5.05 5.88 6.73
C PHE A 45 -5.20 6.53 8.09
N ILE A 46 -6.20 6.09 8.87
CA ILE A 46 -6.62 6.74 10.10
C ILE A 46 -5.48 6.79 11.12
N PHE A 47 -4.83 5.66 11.39
CA PHE A 47 -3.78 5.59 12.41
C PHE A 47 -2.49 6.32 12.03
N PRO A 48 -1.89 6.13 10.83
CA PRO A 48 -0.70 6.90 10.45
C PRO A 48 -1.00 8.39 10.35
N MET A 49 -2.20 8.77 9.90
CA MET A 49 -2.62 10.16 9.82
C MET A 49 -2.74 10.79 11.21
N LEU A 50 -3.36 10.09 12.17
CA LEU A 50 -3.47 10.55 13.55
C LEU A 50 -2.09 10.69 14.20
N LEU A 51 -1.24 9.67 14.09
CA LEU A 51 0.12 9.70 14.61
C LEU A 51 0.96 10.82 13.98
N TRP A 52 0.86 11.01 12.67
CA TRP A 52 1.54 12.09 11.97
C TRP A 52 1.02 13.46 12.43
N PHE A 53 -0.29 13.71 12.43
CA PHE A 53 -0.83 15.02 12.80
C PHE A 53 -0.49 15.44 14.23
N LEU A 54 -0.45 14.50 15.17
CA LEU A 54 -0.08 14.77 16.57
C LEU A 54 1.43 15.03 16.77
N ASN A 55 2.27 14.75 15.76
CA ASN A 55 3.72 14.78 15.90
C ASN A 55 4.45 15.54 14.79
N LYS A 56 3.78 15.98 13.71
CA LYS A 56 4.38 16.62 12.53
C LYS A 56 5.16 17.89 12.88
N GLU A 57 4.72 18.64 13.89
CA GLU A 57 5.36 19.91 14.30
C GLU A 57 6.57 19.69 15.20
N LYS A 58 6.81 18.45 15.66
CA LYS A 58 7.89 18.16 16.61
C LYS A 58 9.25 18.04 15.94
N HIS A 59 9.32 17.50 14.72
CA HIS A 59 10.59 17.34 14.00
C HIS A 59 10.38 17.11 12.49
N PRO A 60 11.18 17.73 11.59
CA PRO A 60 11.06 17.55 10.14
C PRO A 60 11.13 16.09 9.68
N PHE A 61 11.99 15.28 10.29
CA PHE A 61 12.07 13.83 10.03
C PHE A 61 10.73 13.10 10.25
N VAL A 62 9.97 13.47 11.29
CA VAL A 62 8.66 12.84 11.57
C VAL A 62 7.63 13.31 10.57
N ASP A 63 7.65 14.60 10.21
CA ASP A 63 6.77 15.15 9.18
C ASP A 63 6.98 14.47 7.82
N ASN A 64 8.24 14.37 7.38
CA ASN A 64 8.63 13.71 6.13
C ASN A 64 8.18 12.24 6.10
N ASN A 65 8.40 11.48 7.17
CA ASN A 65 7.98 10.08 7.24
C ASN A 65 6.45 9.93 7.23
N GLY A 66 5.72 10.82 7.90
CA GLY A 66 4.26 10.86 7.85
C GLY A 66 3.71 11.13 6.46
N LYS A 67 4.23 12.14 5.77
CA LYS A 67 3.88 12.43 4.37
C LYS A 67 4.17 11.23 3.48
N GLN A 68 5.33 10.58 3.64
CA GLN A 68 5.72 9.42 2.83
C GLN A 68 4.82 8.21 3.06
N ALA A 69 4.50 7.89 4.31
CA ALA A 69 3.58 6.81 4.65
C ALA A 69 2.19 7.05 4.02
N LEU A 70 1.64 8.25 4.18
CA LEU A 70 0.32 8.60 3.68
C LEU A 70 0.27 8.67 2.16
N ASN A 71 1.27 9.29 1.51
CA ASN A 71 1.38 9.34 0.05
C ASN A 71 1.40 7.93 -0.54
N PHE A 72 2.14 7.00 0.08
CA PHE A 72 2.20 5.62 -0.38
C PHE A 72 0.87 4.90 -0.21
N GLN A 73 0.24 4.99 0.96
CA GLN A 73 -1.07 4.35 1.20
C GLN A 73 -2.15 4.92 0.27
N ILE A 74 -2.15 6.22 -0.01
CA ILE A 74 -3.09 6.84 -0.95
C ILE A 74 -2.81 6.37 -2.38
N SER A 75 -1.53 6.22 -2.76
CA SER A 75 -1.15 5.69 -4.08
C SER A 75 -1.63 4.25 -4.26
N LEU A 76 -1.45 3.40 -3.26
CA LEU A 76 -1.94 2.02 -3.28
C LEU A 76 -3.46 1.94 -3.36
N LEU A 77 -4.18 2.82 -2.66
CA LEU A 77 -5.63 2.92 -2.77
C LEU A 77 -6.06 3.31 -4.18
N LEU A 78 -5.38 4.27 -4.80
CA LEU A 78 -5.65 4.66 -6.19
C LEU A 78 -5.41 3.49 -7.15
N TYR A 79 -4.30 2.76 -7.02
CA TYR A 79 -4.01 1.59 -7.85
C TYR A 79 -5.05 0.49 -7.64
N GLY A 80 -5.43 0.21 -6.39
CA GLY A 80 -6.49 -0.72 -6.05
C GLY A 80 -7.85 -0.30 -6.62
N PHE A 81 -8.16 0.99 -6.60
CA PHE A 81 -9.40 1.52 -7.18
C PHE A 81 -9.46 1.36 -8.69
N ILE A 82 -8.36 1.65 -9.40
CA ILE A 82 -8.25 1.43 -10.85
C ILE A 82 -8.43 -0.05 -11.19
N LEU A 83 -7.75 -0.94 -10.46
CA LEU A 83 -7.95 -2.39 -10.63
C LEU A 83 -9.38 -2.81 -10.33
N GLY A 84 -10.01 -2.21 -9.32
CA GLY A 84 -11.42 -2.43 -8.97
C GLY A 84 -12.39 -2.04 -10.09
N ILE A 85 -12.16 -0.92 -10.76
CA ILE A 85 -12.99 -0.51 -11.92
C ILE A 85 -12.88 -1.54 -13.05
N ILE A 86 -11.68 -2.10 -13.27
CA ILE A 86 -11.44 -3.09 -14.33
C ILE A 86 -12.00 -4.47 -13.95
N ILE A 87 -11.90 -4.87 -12.67
CA ILE A 87 -12.30 -6.22 -12.24
C ILE A 87 -13.82 -6.40 -12.24
N ILE A 88 -14.59 -5.36 -11.92
CA ILE A 88 -16.06 -5.43 -11.84
C ILE A 88 -16.70 -5.93 -13.14
N PRO A 89 -16.49 -5.32 -14.32
CA PRO A 89 -17.11 -5.80 -15.55
C PRO A 89 -16.64 -7.22 -15.91
N VAL A 90 -15.37 -7.55 -15.69
CA VAL A 90 -14.82 -8.89 -15.95
C VAL A 90 -15.50 -9.94 -15.08
N VAL A 91 -15.73 -9.65 -13.80
CA VAL A 91 -16.43 -10.57 -12.88
C VAL A 91 -17.90 -10.72 -13.26
N LEU A 92 -18.59 -9.65 -13.67
CA LEU A 92 -19.97 -9.74 -14.15
C LEU A 92 -20.08 -10.61 -15.40
N MET A 93 -19.16 -10.44 -16.35
CA MET A 93 -19.08 -11.25 -17.56
C MET A 93 -18.78 -12.72 -17.23
N ALA A 94 -17.77 -12.99 -16.40
CA ALA A 94 -17.41 -14.35 -15.99
C ALA A 94 -18.55 -15.04 -15.21
N GLY A 95 -19.27 -14.29 -14.36
CA GLY A 95 -20.42 -14.80 -13.62
C GLY A 95 -21.60 -15.17 -14.54
N TRP A 96 -21.83 -14.36 -15.57
CA TRP A 96 -22.84 -14.65 -16.59
C TRP A 96 -22.50 -15.93 -17.36
N GLU A 97 -21.25 -16.07 -17.81
CA GLU A 97 -20.77 -17.27 -18.51
C GLU A 97 -20.86 -18.54 -17.64
N PHE A 98 -20.56 -18.41 -16.34
CA PHE A 98 -20.72 -19.52 -15.39
C PHE A 98 -22.19 -19.96 -15.26
N ALA A 99 -23.14 -19.02 -15.27
CA ALA A 99 -24.57 -19.33 -15.24
C ALA A 99 -25.03 -20.00 -16.56
N GLU A 100 -24.44 -19.66 -17.70
CA GLU A 100 -24.74 -20.34 -18.97
C GLU A 100 -24.18 -21.78 -19.00
N LEU A 101 -23.01 -22.02 -18.41
CA LEU A 101 -22.42 -23.35 -18.29
C LEU A 101 -23.29 -24.33 -17.51
N THR A 102 -23.94 -23.87 -16.43
CA THR A 102 -24.83 -24.73 -15.62
C THR A 102 -26.10 -25.11 -16.39
N ASN A 103 -26.67 -24.17 -17.15
CA ASN A 103 -27.81 -24.41 -18.03
C ASN A 103 -27.47 -25.38 -19.17
N PHE A 104 -26.27 -25.26 -19.75
CA PHE A 104 -25.76 -26.19 -20.77
C PHE A 104 -25.67 -27.63 -20.24
N TRP A 105 -25.13 -27.83 -19.03
CA TRP A 105 -25.01 -29.15 -18.40
C TRP A 105 -26.37 -29.80 -18.13
N GLN A 106 -27.35 -29.00 -17.70
CA GLN A 106 -28.72 -29.47 -17.48
C GLN A 106 -29.43 -29.83 -18.79
N TYR A 107 -29.15 -29.13 -19.88
CA TYR A 107 -29.77 -29.36 -21.19
C TYR A 107 -29.11 -30.51 -21.98
N ASN A 108 -27.79 -30.72 -21.85
CA ASN A 108 -27.01 -31.65 -22.70
C ASN A 108 -26.50 -32.91 -21.99
N GLY A 109 -26.96 -33.20 -20.75
CA GLY A 109 -26.39 -34.23 -19.87
C GLY A 109 -26.29 -35.68 -20.38
N HIS A 110 -26.69 -35.98 -21.63
CA HIS A 110 -26.61 -37.32 -22.21
C HIS A 110 -25.64 -37.49 -23.40
N ASN A 111 -25.11 -36.42 -24.01
CA ASN A 111 -24.10 -36.53 -25.08
C ASN A 111 -23.05 -35.43 -24.93
N LEU A 112 -21.80 -35.82 -24.74
CA LEU A 112 -20.69 -34.90 -24.45
C LEU A 112 -19.91 -34.62 -25.74
N ASP A 113 -20.44 -33.73 -26.58
CA ASP A 113 -19.78 -33.30 -27.81
C ASP A 113 -18.87 -32.08 -27.52
N LEU A 114 -17.56 -32.33 -27.37
CA LEU A 114 -16.55 -31.31 -27.02
C LEU A 114 -16.12 -30.52 -28.25
N ASN A 115 -17.00 -29.69 -28.77
CA ASN A 115 -16.64 -28.78 -29.84
C ASN A 115 -15.95 -27.53 -29.26
N LEU A 116 -14.69 -27.28 -29.63
CA LEU A 116 -13.89 -26.15 -29.15
C LEU A 116 -14.49 -24.79 -29.55
N SER A 117 -15.28 -24.74 -30.63
CA SER A 117 -16.04 -23.53 -31.01
C SER A 117 -17.25 -23.27 -30.12
N SER A 118 -17.66 -24.26 -29.32
CA SER A 118 -18.79 -24.19 -28.38
C SER A 118 -18.35 -23.91 -26.95
N ILE A 119 -17.04 -23.83 -26.67
CA ILE A 119 -16.57 -23.35 -25.37
C ILE A 119 -16.89 -21.85 -25.33
N PRO A 120 -17.78 -21.39 -24.43
CA PRO A 120 -18.04 -19.97 -24.27
C PRO A 120 -16.72 -19.25 -24.00
N SER A 121 -16.65 -17.94 -24.25
CA SER A 121 -15.51 -17.07 -23.97
C SER A 121 -14.93 -17.11 -22.54
N LEU A 122 -15.50 -17.95 -21.67
CA LEU A 122 -15.08 -18.35 -20.34
C LEU A 122 -13.56 -18.47 -20.17
N GLY A 123 -12.85 -19.11 -21.11
CA GLY A 123 -11.40 -19.27 -21.03
C GLY A 123 -10.64 -17.94 -21.00
N ILE A 124 -11.09 -16.95 -21.77
CA ILE A 124 -10.44 -15.62 -21.87
C ILE A 124 -10.75 -14.79 -20.64
N ASN A 125 -12.01 -14.75 -20.20
CA ASN A 125 -12.41 -13.96 -19.03
C ASN A 125 -11.78 -14.48 -17.73
N ILE A 126 -11.67 -15.81 -17.56
CA ILE A 126 -10.95 -16.42 -16.44
C ILE A 126 -9.46 -16.07 -16.50
N ALA A 127 -8.84 -16.10 -17.68
CA ALA A 127 -7.43 -15.72 -17.82
C ALA A 127 -7.18 -14.25 -17.44
N ILE A 128 -8.04 -13.34 -17.91
CA ILE A 128 -7.99 -11.91 -17.56
C ILE A 128 -8.17 -11.71 -16.05
N LEU A 129 -9.15 -12.38 -15.45
CA LEU A 129 -9.38 -12.33 -14.00
C LEU A 129 -8.15 -12.81 -13.23
N GLY A 130 -7.53 -13.91 -13.67
CA GLY A 130 -6.29 -14.44 -13.10
C GLY A 130 -5.15 -13.43 -13.13
N ILE A 131 -4.96 -12.73 -14.26
CA ILE A 131 -3.94 -11.68 -14.39
C ILE A 131 -4.22 -10.53 -13.40
N ILE A 132 -5.47 -10.07 -13.29
CA ILE A 132 -5.83 -8.99 -12.36
C ILE A 132 -5.57 -9.39 -10.90
N VAL A 133 -5.93 -10.62 -10.52
CA VAL A 133 -5.67 -11.15 -9.17
C VAL A 133 -4.16 -11.20 -8.89
N VAL A 134 -3.36 -11.68 -9.84
CA VAL A 134 -1.89 -11.71 -9.71
C VAL A 134 -1.34 -10.29 -9.52
N LEU A 135 -1.81 -9.31 -10.30
CA LEU A 135 -1.42 -7.91 -10.13
C LEU A 135 -1.79 -7.37 -8.73
N GLY A 136 -2.99 -7.70 -8.24
CA GLY A 136 -3.42 -7.33 -6.88
C GLY A 136 -2.53 -7.94 -5.79
N VAL A 137 -2.15 -9.21 -5.93
CA VAL A 137 -1.22 -9.88 -5.01
C VAL A 137 0.16 -9.22 -5.06
N VAL A 138 0.67 -8.89 -6.25
CA VAL A 138 1.96 -8.18 -6.39
C VAL A 138 1.91 -6.83 -5.68
N LEU A 139 0.84 -6.04 -5.83
CA LEU A 139 0.68 -4.78 -5.11
C LEU A 139 0.63 -4.97 -3.59
N ALA A 140 -0.05 -6.00 -3.10
CA ALA A 140 -0.10 -6.31 -1.67
C ALA A 140 1.28 -6.69 -1.11
N LEU A 141 2.07 -7.46 -1.87
CA LEU A 141 3.44 -7.80 -1.49
C LEU A 141 4.35 -6.57 -1.49
N VAL A 142 4.23 -5.70 -2.49
CA VAL A 142 4.98 -4.42 -2.53
C VAL A 142 4.63 -3.56 -1.32
N ASP A 143 3.35 -3.45 -0.96
CA ASP A 143 2.93 -2.72 0.24
C ASP A 143 3.57 -3.25 1.52
N ILE A 144 3.48 -4.56 1.76
CA ILE A 144 4.04 -5.19 2.95
C ILE A 144 5.56 -4.98 3.02
N LEU A 145 6.27 -5.29 1.94
CA LEU A 145 7.73 -5.19 1.89
C LEU A 145 8.20 -3.74 2.07
N CYS A 146 7.60 -2.80 1.34
CA CYS A 146 8.00 -1.39 1.43
C CYS A 146 7.70 -0.80 2.80
N THR A 147 6.56 -1.15 3.41
CA THR A 147 6.20 -0.68 4.74
C THR A 147 7.14 -1.23 5.81
N ILE A 148 7.53 -2.51 5.72
CA ILE A 148 8.55 -3.08 6.61
C ILE A 148 9.89 -2.37 6.44
N LEU A 149 10.35 -2.18 5.19
CA LEU A 149 11.60 -1.48 4.91
C LEU A 149 11.58 -0.03 5.41
N ALA A 150 10.47 0.68 5.22
CA ALA A 150 10.29 2.05 5.72
C ALA A 150 10.35 2.10 7.25
N THR A 151 9.72 1.14 7.93
CA THR A 151 9.74 1.00 9.38
C THR A 151 11.17 0.79 9.89
N LEU A 152 11.91 -0.15 9.28
CA LEU A 152 13.29 -0.47 9.66
C LEU A 152 14.23 0.73 9.45
N ARG A 153 14.19 1.34 8.26
CA ARG A 153 15.05 2.50 7.95
C ARG A 153 14.72 3.71 8.81
N SER A 154 13.45 3.95 9.11
CA SER A 154 13.05 5.05 9.99
C SER A 154 13.56 4.88 11.41
N ASN A 155 13.62 3.64 11.91
CA ASN A 155 14.19 3.32 13.22
C ASN A 155 15.72 3.58 13.27
N GLU A 156 16.41 3.39 12.15
CA GLU A 156 17.82 3.76 11.95
C GLU A 156 18.02 5.28 11.77
N GLY A 157 16.94 6.04 11.57
CA GLY A 157 16.99 7.48 11.33
C GLY A 157 17.24 7.84 9.86
N ILE A 158 17.04 6.89 8.95
CA ILE A 158 17.21 7.07 7.51
C ILE A 158 15.83 7.29 6.89
N GLU A 159 15.68 8.35 6.11
CA GLU A 159 14.44 8.57 5.36
C GLU A 159 14.28 7.51 4.27
N TYR A 160 13.11 6.87 4.23
CA TYR A 160 12.77 5.91 3.19
C TYR A 160 11.81 6.53 2.18
N LYS A 161 12.17 6.46 0.89
CA LYS A 161 11.28 6.83 -0.20
C LYS A 161 10.61 5.59 -0.76
N TYR A 162 9.30 5.53 -0.59
CA TYR A 162 8.48 4.44 -1.13
C TYR A 162 8.56 4.39 -2.66
N PRO A 163 8.84 3.22 -3.25
CA PRO A 163 8.65 3.03 -4.69
C PRO A 163 7.16 3.13 -5.02
N LEU A 164 6.83 3.59 -6.23
CA LEU A 164 5.45 3.75 -6.70
C LEU A 164 4.59 4.72 -5.85
N SER A 165 5.20 5.57 -5.03
CA SER A 165 4.48 6.59 -4.26
C SER A 165 4.34 7.89 -5.07
N ILE A 166 3.11 8.38 -5.15
CA ILE A 166 2.75 9.67 -5.75
C ILE A 166 2.69 10.72 -4.63
N SER A 167 3.37 11.84 -4.81
CA SER A 167 3.46 12.90 -3.79
C SER A 167 2.23 13.81 -3.76
N PHE A 168 1.19 13.40 -3.01
CA PHE A 168 0.00 14.21 -2.77
C PHE A 168 0.23 15.28 -1.71
N LEU A 169 0.91 14.91 -0.62
CA LEU A 169 1.31 15.79 0.47
C LEU A 169 2.75 16.25 0.23
N LYS A 170 2.96 17.57 0.25
CA LYS A 170 4.26 18.25 0.07
C LYS A 170 4.82 18.75 1.40
#